data_AF-A0A174CMR7-F1
#
_entry.id   AF-A0A174CMR7-F1
#
_cell.length_a   1.000
_cell.length_b   1.000
_cell.length_c   1.000
_cell.angle_alpha   90.00
_cell.angle_beta   90.00
_cell.angle_gamma   90.00
#
_symmetry.space_group_name_H-M   'P 1'
#
loop_
_entity.id
_entity.type
_entity.pdbx_description
1 polymer ?
#
loop_
_entity_poly.entity_id
_entity_poly.type
_entity_poly.pdbx_seq_one_letter_code
_entity_poly.pdbx_strand_id
1 'polypeptide(L)' 'MNELKRLMDELIHELYKMDIEELYELKKVWAMELKESRLDERLQDFCIKAVDLVIEKKESNCKRRE' A
#
# COMPACT_ATOMS: atom_id res chain seq x y z
N MET A 1 1.80 7.35 19.82
CA MET A 1 0.61 6.74 19.18
C MET A 1 -0.01 7.62 18.09
N ASN A 2 -0.16 8.95 18.29
CA ASN A 2 -0.80 9.81 17.28
C ASN A 2 0.00 9.99 15.98
N GLU A 3 1.33 9.95 16.04
CA GLU A 3 2.18 10.18 14.87
C GLU A 3 2.19 8.99 13.90
N LEU A 4 2.32 7.76 14.40
CA LEU A 4 2.22 6.55 13.58
C LEU A 4 0.88 6.47 12.86
N LYS A 5 -0.22 6.77 13.57
CA LYS A 5 -1.55 6.83 12.96
C LYS A 5 -1.59 7.87 11.83
N ARG A 6 -1.06 9.08 12.06
CA ARG A 6 -1.02 10.13 11.03
C ARG A 6 -0.22 9.69 9.79
N LEU A 7 0.94 9.07 9.99
CA LEU A 7 1.77 8.56 8.89
C LEU A 7 1.07 7.46 8.10
N MET A 8 0.34 6.57 8.77
CA MET A 8 -0.48 5.55 8.08
C MET A 8 -1.63 6.17 7.29
N ASP A 9 -2.32 7.16 7.87
CA ASP A 9 -3.42 7.86 7.18
C ASP A 9 -2.91 8.62 5.95
N GLU A 10 -1.75 9.29 6.05
CA GLU A 10 -1.07 9.94 4.93
C GLU A 10 -0.67 8.93 3.84
N LEU A 11 -0.05 7.81 4.23
CA LEU A 11 0.34 6.74 3.31
C LEU A 11 -0.87 6.19 2.53
N ILE A 12 -1.93 5.82 3.24
CA ILE A 12 -3.15 5.30 2.61
C ILE A 12 -3.75 6.36 1.67
N HIS A 13 -3.77 7.64 2.07
CA HIS A 13 -4.28 8.71 1.23
C HIS A 13 -3.50 8.85 -0.09
N GLU A 14 -2.17 8.77 -0.05
CA GLU A 14 -1.35 8.81 -1.28
C GLU A 14 -1.58 7.57 -2.16
N LEU A 15 -1.62 6.36 -1.58
CA LEU A 15 -1.94 5.14 -2.32
C LEU A 15 -3.31 5.22 -3.00
N TYR A 16 -4.29 5.86 -2.35
CA TYR A 16 -5.62 6.05 -2.95
C TYR A 16 -5.65 7.01 -4.14
N LYS A 17 -4.63 7.82 -4.39
CA LYS A 17 -4.56 8.69 -5.57
C LYS A 17 -4.08 7.96 -6.82
N MET A 18 -3.26 6.92 -6.66
CA MET A 18 -2.65 6.15 -7.75
C MET A 18 -3.65 5.18 -8.37
N ASP A 19 -3.65 4.94 -9.68
CA ASP A 19 -4.50 3.90 -10.26
C ASP A 19 -4.07 2.48 -9.86
N ILE A 20 -4.86 1.47 -10.26
CA ILE A 20 -4.58 0.07 -9.88
C ILE A 20 -3.27 -0.44 -10.51
N GLU A 21 -2.94 -0.01 -11.74
CA GLU A 21 -1.71 -0.41 -12.43
C GLU A 21 -0.48 0.19 -11.75
N GLU A 22 -0.54 1.47 -11.41
CA GLU A 22 0.47 2.19 -10.63
C GLU A 22 0.71 1.53 -9.25
N LEU A 23 -0.36 1.07 -8.59
CA LEU A 23 -0.25 0.36 -7.31
C LEU A 23 0.43 -1.01 -7.45
N TYR A 24 0.18 -1.74 -8.53
CA TYR A 24 0.88 -3.01 -8.79
C TYR A 24 2.36 -2.81 -9.07
N GLU A 25 2.74 -1.78 -9.82
CA GLU A 25 4.14 -1.45 -10.04
C GLU A 25 4.82 -0.99 -8.75
N LEU A 26 4.16 -0.14 -7.96
CA LEU A 26 4.66 0.28 -6.65
C LEU A 26 4.90 -0.92 -5.73
N LYS A 27 3.96 -1.88 -5.69
CA LYS A 27 4.11 -3.11 -4.90
C LYS A 27 5.37 -3.89 -5.30
N LYS A 28 5.67 -4.00 -6.60
CA LYS A 28 6.89 -4.67 -7.09
C LYS A 28 8.15 -3.93 -6.66
N VAL A 29 8.18 -2.61 -6.83
CA VAL A 29 9.32 -1.77 -6.41
C VAL A 29 9.57 -1.91 -4.92
N TRP A 30 8.53 -1.75 -4.10
CA TRP A 30 8.66 -1.89 -2.65
C TRP A 30 9.02 -3.30 -2.21
N ALA A 31 8.54 -4.35 -2.86
CA ALA A 31 8.95 -5.71 -2.54
C ALA A 31 10.46 -5.92 -2.73
N MET A 32 11.08 -5.25 -3.70
CA MET A 32 12.53 -5.27 -3.91
C MET A 32 13.25 -4.38 -2.89
N GLU A 33 12.84 -3.11 -2.77
CA GLU A 33 13.51 -2.13 -1.91
C GLU A 33 13.40 -2.48 -0.41
N LEU A 34 12.24 -2.96 0.04
CA LEU A 34 12.04 -3.36 1.43
C LEU A 34 12.87 -4.59 1.77
N LYS A 35 13.04 -5.52 0.84
CA LYS A 35 13.89 -6.72 1.03
C LYS A 35 15.37 -6.35 1.18
N GLU A 36 15.82 -5.29 0.52
CA GLU A 36 17.18 -4.75 0.65
C GLU A 36 17.33 -3.82 1.87
N SER A 37 16.22 -3.41 2.47
CA SER A 37 16.22 -2.59 3.67
C SER A 37 16.61 -3.40 4.92
N ARG A 38 17.06 -2.69 5.96
CA ARG A 38 17.29 -3.28 7.30
C ARG A 38 16.04 -3.27 8.18
N LEU A 39 14.86 -3.07 7.58
CA LEU A 39 13.59 -3.03 8.32
C LEU A 39 13.21 -4.43 8.81
N ASP A 40 12.48 -4.48 9.92
CA ASP A 40 11.91 -5.71 10.44
C ASP A 40 10.94 -6.33 9.42
N GLU A 41 11.00 -7.64 9.24
CA GLU A 41 10.16 -8.39 8.28
C GLU A 41 8.67 -8.08 8.47
N ARG A 42 8.19 -7.91 9.71
CA ARG A 42 6.78 -7.58 9.97
C ARG A 42 6.42 -6.20 9.44
N LEU A 43 7.36 -5.25 9.45
CA LEU A 43 7.15 -3.91 8.92
C LEU A 43 7.15 -3.92 7.38
N GLN A 44 8.03 -4.73 6.77
CA GLN A 44 8.03 -4.94 5.32
C GLN A 44 6.70 -5.52 4.85
N ASP A 45 6.24 -6.59 5.51
CA ASP A 45 4.95 -7.22 5.26
C ASP A 45 3.78 -6.25 5.44
N PHE A 46 3.85 -5.39 6.46
CA PHE A 46 2.83 -4.39 6.71
C PHE A 46 2.70 -3.41 5.54
N CYS A 47 3.81 -2.90 5.01
CA CYS A 47 3.81 -1.99 3.86
C CYS A 47 3.19 -2.65 2.63
N ILE A 48 3.56 -3.90 2.34
CA ILE A 48 3.01 -4.63 1.19
C ILE A 48 1.50 -4.88 1.36
N LYS A 49 1.06 -5.28 2.57
CA LYS A 49 -0.36 -5.47 2.88
C LYS A 49 -1.18 -4.19 2.79
N ALA A 50 -0.59 -3.03 3.11
CA ALA A 50 -1.27 -1.75 2.97
C ALA A 50 -1.59 -1.44 1.49
N VAL A 51 -0.65 -1.71 0.58
CA VAL A 51 -0.88 -1.58 -0.86
C VAL A 51 -1.96 -2.56 -1.34
N ASP A 52 -1.88 -3.82 -0.91
CA ASP A 52 -2.88 -4.85 -1.27
C ASP A 52 -4.29 -4.45 -0.84
N LEU A 53 -4.45 -3.94 0.38
CA LEU A 53 -5.75 -3.48 0.89
C LEU A 53 -6.33 -2.34 0.03
N VAL A 54 -5.50 -1.41 -0.44
CA VAL A 54 -5.94 -0.31 -1.30
C VAL A 54 -6.37 -0.84 -2.67
N ILE A 55 -5.60 -1.77 -3.25
CA ILE A 55 -5.95 -2.44 -4.52
C ILE A 55 -7.30 -3.15 -4.39
N GLU A 56 -7.44 -4.05 -3.41
CA GLU A 56 -8.67 -4.82 -3.18
C GLU A 56 -9.90 -3.90 -3.04
N LYS A 57 -9.72 -2.78 -2.33
CA LYS A 57 -10.81 -1.83 -2.12
C LYS A 57 -11.17 -1.06 -3.38
N LYS A 58 -10.19 -0.70 -4.22
CA LYS A 58 -10.43 -0.06 -5.52
C LYS A 58 -11.11 -1.00 -6.50
N GLU A 59 -10.64 -2.24 -6.62
CA GLU A 59 -11.27 -3.26 -7.46
C GLU A 59 -12.72 -3.54 -7.04
N SER A 60 -12.96 -3.67 -5.73
CA SER A 60 -14.30 -3.86 -5.18
C SER A 60 -15.24 -2.68 -5.47
N ASN A 61 -14.70 -1.44 -5.49
CA ASN A 61 -15.47 -0.26 -5.86
C ASN A 61 -15.75 -0.19 -7.37
N CYS A 62 -14.83 -0.68 -8.21
CA CYS A 62 -15.00 -0.75 -9.66
C CYS A 62 -16.14 -1.73 -10.02
N LYS A 63 -16.10 -2.94 -9.45
CA LYS A 63 -17.12 -4.00 -9.65
C LYS A 63 -18.54 -3.64 -9.18
N ARG A 64 -18.71 -2.60 -8.36
CA ARG A 64 -20.03 -2.10 -7.93
C ARG A 64 -20.64 -1.07 -8.89
N ARG A 65 -19.88 -0.60 -9.87
CA ARG A 65 -20.30 0.42 -10.85
C ARG A 65 -20.62 -0.15 -12.23
N GLU A 66 -20.36 -1.45 -12.42
CA GLU A 66 -20.72 -2.26 -13.59
C GLU A 66 -22.04 -2.99 -13.36
#